data_AF-A0A5D2RKI4-F1
#
_entry.id   AF-A0A5D2RKI4-F1
#
_cell.length_a   1.000
_cell.length_b   1.000
_cell.length_c   1.000
_cell.angle_alpha   90.00
_cell.angle_beta   90.00
_cell.angle_gamma   90.00
#
_symmetry.space_group_name_H-M   'P 1'
#
loop_
_entity.id
_entity.type
_entity.pdbx_description
1 polymer ?
#
loop_
_entity_poly.entity_id
_entity_poly.type
_entity_poly.pdbx_seq_one_letter_code
_entity_poly.pdbx_strand_id
1 'polypeptide(L)' 'MSSSLPYFSLVEAQKRCTEVLSPSSCLLAECRQECSQKYPSGVGQCIESGGTPFKPTYECLCVYNCPV' A
#
# COMPACT_ATOMS: atom_id res chain seq x y z
N MET A 1 -9.38 -26.30 34.55
CA MET A 1 -8.67 -25.29 33.74
C MET A 1 -8.79 -25.72 32.29
N SER A 2 -9.73 -25.13 31.54
CA SER A 2 -9.96 -25.46 30.13
C SER A 2 -9.91 -24.16 29.35
N SER A 3 -8.73 -23.87 28.80
CA SER A 3 -8.46 -22.65 28.04
C SER A 3 -9.29 -22.64 26.76
N SER A 4 -10.23 -21.70 26.67
CA SER A 4 -11.00 -21.43 25.46
C SER A 4 -10.08 -20.70 24.47
N LEU A 5 -9.71 -21.36 23.38
CA LEU A 5 -9.01 -20.73 22.26
C LEU A 5 -9.91 -19.64 21.67
N PRO A 6 -9.42 -18.41 21.44
CA PRO A 6 -10.23 -17.40 20.81
C PRO A 6 -10.56 -17.85 19.39
N TYR A 7 -11.84 -17.81 19.06
CA TYR A 7 -12.38 -17.95 17.71
C TYR A 7 -11.75 -16.86 16.85
N PHE A 8 -10.60 -17.17 16.25
CA PHE A 8 -9.96 -16.33 15.26
C PHE A 8 -10.90 -16.35 14.06
N SER A 9 -11.74 -15.33 13.94
CA SER A 9 -12.54 -15.11 12.75
C SER A 9 -11.57 -15.15 11.57
N LEU A 10 -11.72 -16.15 10.71
CA LEU A 10 -11.10 -16.25 9.39
C LEU A 10 -11.66 -15.14 8.50
N VAL A 11 -11.46 -13.88 8.90
CA VAL A 11 -11.43 -12.79 7.94
C VAL A 11 -10.23 -13.16 7.09
N GLU A 12 -10.47 -13.65 5.88
CA GLU A 12 -9.44 -13.73 4.86
C GLU A 12 -8.83 -12.33 4.79
N ALA A 13 -7.73 -12.11 5.50
CA ALA A 13 -6.98 -10.88 5.40
C ALA A 13 -6.59 -10.81 3.93
N GLN A 14 -7.29 -9.96 3.17
CA GLN A 14 -7.03 -9.74 1.75
C GLN A 14 -5.53 -9.55 1.61
N LYS A 15 -4.85 -10.52 0.98
CA LYS A 15 -3.39 -10.51 0.89
C LYS A 15 -3.02 -9.26 0.11
N ARG A 16 -2.42 -8.27 0.78
CA ARG A 16 -2.03 -7.00 0.16
C ARG A 16 -0.61 -7.14 -0.41
N CYS A 17 -0.46 -6.69 -1.65
CA CYS A 17 0.82 -6.54 -2.33
C CYS A 17 1.12 -5.05 -2.50
N THR A 18 2.40 -4.73 -2.63
CA THR A 18 2.88 -3.35 -2.77
C THR A 18 3.83 -3.23 -3.96
N GLU A 19 3.74 -2.14 -4.70
CA GLU A 19 4.69 -1.78 -5.76
C GLU A 19 5.00 -0.29 -5.69
N VAL A 20 6.27 0.09 -5.83
CA VAL A 20 6.66 1.50 -6.00
C VAL A 20 6.53 1.86 -7.48
N LEU A 21 5.60 2.74 -7.82
CA LEU A 21 5.36 3.16 -9.22
C LEU A 21 6.25 4.32 -9.64
N SER A 22 6.52 5.25 -8.72
CA SER A 22 7.39 6.42 -8.95
C SER A 22 8.29 6.65 -7.74
N PRO A 23 9.61 6.38 -7.83
CA PRO A 23 10.52 6.38 -6.68
C PRO A 23 11.01 7.76 -6.23
N SER A 24 10.85 8.81 -7.05
CA SER A 24 11.44 10.14 -6.80
C SER A 24 10.46 11.31 -6.95
N SER A 25 9.22 11.03 -7.35
CA SER A 25 8.15 12.01 -7.44
C SER A 25 6.88 11.38 -6.88
N CYS A 26 6.12 12.16 -6.10
CA CYS A 26 4.79 11.73 -5.69
C CYS A 26 3.79 12.88 -5.78
N LEU A 27 3.11 12.93 -6.91
CA LEU A 27 1.86 13.67 -7.06
C LEU A 27 0.72 12.71 -6.73
N LEU A 28 0.05 12.94 -5.60
CA LEU A 28 -0.94 11.99 -5.06
C LEU A 28 -2.06 11.66 -6.05
N ALA A 29 -2.50 12.63 -6.86
CA ALA A 29 -3.52 12.42 -7.88
C ALA A 29 -3.06 11.44 -8.96
N GLU A 30 -1.85 11.64 -9.50
CA GLU A 30 -1.23 10.76 -10.50
C GLU A 30 -0.96 9.38 -9.92
N CYS A 31 -0.39 9.30 -8.72
CA CYS A 31 -0.12 8.05 -8.02
C CYS A 31 -1.39 7.20 -7.83
N ARG A 32 -2.51 7.83 -7.44
CA ARG A 32 -3.81 7.15 -7.32
C ARG A 32 -4.34 6.69 -8.67
N GLN A 33 -4.25 7.54 -9.68
CA GLN A 33 -4.70 7.23 -11.03
C GLN A 33 -3.91 6.07 -11.63
N GLU A 34 -2.58 6.13 -11.62
CA GLU A 34 -1.71 5.06 -12.13
C GLU A 34 -1.94 3.74 -11.39
N CYS A 35 -2.00 3.78 -10.05
CA CYS A 35 -2.20 2.58 -9.25
C CYS A 35 -3.55 1.91 -9.51
N SER A 36 -4.63 2.68 -9.62
CA SER A 36 -5.98 2.15 -9.92
C SER A 36 -6.14 1.69 -11.37
N GLN A 37 -5.40 2.28 -12.31
CA GLN A 37 -5.35 1.80 -13.69
C GLN A 37 -4.57 0.48 -13.81
N LYS A 38 -3.46 0.35 -13.09
CA LYS A 38 -2.63 -0.86 -13.12
C LYS A 38 -3.26 -2.01 -12.33
N TYR A 39 -3.86 -1.71 -11.19
CA TYR A 39 -4.45 -2.70 -10.30
C TYR A 39 -5.90 -2.29 -9.96
N PRO A 40 -6.91 -3.12 -10.29
CA PRO A 40 -8.31 -2.80 -10.01
C PRO A 40 -8.65 -2.56 -8.54
N SER A 41 -7.88 -3.17 -7.63
CA SER A 41 -7.97 -2.99 -6.17
C SER A 41 -6.90 -2.03 -5.62
N GLY A 42 -6.18 -1.35 -6.51
CA GLY A 42 -5.03 -0.52 -6.22
C GLY A 42 -5.40 0.82 -5.60
N VAL A 43 -4.70 1.17 -4.53
CA VAL A 43 -4.75 2.47 -3.88
C VAL A 43 -3.33 3.05 -3.84
N GLY A 44 -3.12 4.15 -4.57
CA GLY A 44 -1.86 4.88 -4.58
C GLY A 44 -1.71 5.79 -3.36
N GLN A 45 -0.53 5.76 -2.74
CA GLN A 45 -0.16 6.53 -1.56
C GLN A 45 1.21 7.18 -1.76
N CYS A 46 1.36 8.42 -1.30
CA CYS A 46 2.67 9.04 -1.18
C CYS A 46 3.26 8.72 0.18
N ILE A 47 4.39 8.01 0.19
CA ILE A 47 5.14 7.70 1.40
C ILE A 47 6.49 8.39 1.37
N GLU A 48 6.99 8.78 2.54
CA GLU A 48 8.33 9.34 2.65
C GLU A 48 9.36 8.24 2.34
N SER A 49 10.21 8.48 1.35
CA SER A 49 11.27 7.57 0.92
C SER A 49 12.66 7.99 1.40
N GLY A 50 12.78 9.19 1.99
CA GLY A 50 14.03 9.72 2.53
C GLY A 50 14.13 11.22 2.39
N GLY A 51 15.32 11.70 2.02
CA GLY A 51 15.64 13.12 1.93
C GLY A 51 16.25 13.66 3.24
N THR A 52 16.09 14.96 3.46
CA THR A 52 16.49 15.62 4.70
C THR A 52 15.25 16.06 5.48
N PRO A 53 15.32 16.29 6.80
CA PRO A 53 14.18 16.76 7.57
C PRO A 53 13.52 18.04 7.04
N PHE A 54 14.30 18.87 6.31
CA PHE A 54 13.82 20.12 5.70
C PHE A 54 13.36 19.96 4.24
N LYS A 55 13.69 18.83 3.61
CA LYS A 55 13.35 18.48 2.23
C LYS A 55 13.15 16.96 2.14
N PRO A 56 12.00 16.44 2.61
CA PRO A 56 11.68 15.03 2.46
C PRO A 56 11.46 14.69 0.98
N THR A 57 11.84 13.48 0.60
CA THR A 57 11.49 12.89 -0.69
C THR A 57 10.34 11.93 -0.50
N TYR A 58 9.45 11.88 -1.49
CA TYR A 58 8.29 11.01 -1.47
C TYR A 58 8.30 10.10 -2.69
N GLU A 59 7.88 8.86 -2.48
CA GLU A 59 7.62 7.90 -3.54
C GLU A 59 6.14 7.51 -3.59
N CYS A 60 5.68 7.12 -4.77
CA CYS A 60 4.35 6.56 -4.96
C CYS A 60 4.37 5.07 -4.66
N LEU A 61 3.81 4.68 -3.52
CA LEU A 61 3.52 3.30 -3.17
C LEU A 61 2.10 2.94 -3.59
N CYS A 62 1.97 1.93 -4.44
CA CYS A 62 0.70 1.34 -4.84
C CYS A 62 0.43 0.10 -4.01
N VAL A 63 -0.69 0.09 -3.27
CA VAL A 63 -1.13 -1.05 -2.45
C VAL A 63 -2.34 -1.68 -3.11
N TYR A 64 -2.30 -2.97 -3.39
CA TYR A 64 -3.35 -3.69 -4.13
C TYR A 64 -3.55 -5.09 -3.57
N ASN A 65 -4.63 -5.77 -3.97
CA ASN A 65 -4.82 -7.19 -3.64
C ASN A 65 -3.86 -8.03 -4.50
N CYS A 66 -3.08 -8.90 -3.89
CA CYS A 66 -2.20 -9.78 -4.62
C CYS A 66 -3.00 -10.62 -5.64
N PRO A 67 -2.49 -10.80 -6.86
CA PRO A 67 -3.07 -11.77 -7.78
C PRO A 67 -3.03 -13.15 -7.10
N VAL A 68 -4.11 -13.91 -7.32
CA VAL A 68 -4.25 -15.30 -6.87
C VAL A 68 -3.35 -16.24 -7.64
#